data_AF-A0A3D1D1Q2-F1
#
_entry.id   AF-A0A3D1D1Q2-F1
#
_cell.length_a   1.000
_cell.length_b   1.000
_cell.length_c   1.000
_cell.angle_alpha   90.00
_cell.angle_beta   90.00
_cell.angle_gamma   90.00
#
_symmetry.space_group_name_H-M   'P 1'
#
loop_
_entity.id
_entity.type
_entity.pdbx_description
1 polymer ?
#
loop_
_entity_poly.entity_id
_entity_poly.type
_entity_poly.pdbx_seq_one_letter_code
_entity_poly.pdbx_strand_id
1 'polypeptide(L)'
;PIIAEHECQLGLGMNISNIGSKITFGGSDNSEFIPTNLRLGAYLKYPLDEYNAIGFAVDANKLLVPTYPKQDEGETTEEYQQRVQKDYYDVSSIAGIFKSFSDAPGGFKEELQEIQWSVGAEYTYNDRFSLRAGYHHESENKGNRKYFTVGAGFKMSAFQLDAGYVIATAKSNPLDQTLRFSLTFDMDGLKDLFKK
;
A
#
# COMPACT_ATOMS: atom_id res chain seq x y z
N PRO A 1 -21.65 -32.73 -15.73
CA PRO A 1 -21.06 -31.45 -15.28
C PRO A 1 -21.87 -30.90 -14.10
N ILE A 2 -21.53 -31.35 -12.90
CA ILE A 2 -22.02 -30.73 -11.67
C ILE A 2 -20.89 -29.78 -11.28
N ILE A 3 -21.00 -28.53 -11.72
CA ILE A 3 -20.17 -27.47 -11.17
C ILE A 3 -20.73 -27.30 -9.76
N ALA A 4 -20.01 -27.80 -8.76
CA ALA A 4 -20.31 -27.51 -7.37
C ALA A 4 -20.42 -25.98 -7.24
N GLU A 5 -21.55 -25.49 -6.73
CA GLU A 5 -21.78 -24.06 -6.45
C GLU A 5 -20.85 -23.63 -5.31
N HIS A 6 -19.59 -23.42 -5.63
CA HIS A 6 -18.67 -22.72 -4.73
C HIS A 6 -18.98 -21.23 -4.86
N GLU A 7 -19.70 -20.68 -3.88
CA GLU A 7 -19.95 -19.25 -3.82
C GLU A 7 -18.61 -18.51 -3.65
N CYS A 8 -18.18 -17.87 -4.73
CA CYS A 8 -16.97 -17.07 -4.75
C CYS A 8 -17.27 -15.70 -4.12
N GLN A 9 -16.45 -15.28 -3.17
CA GLN A 9 -16.59 -13.96 -2.56
C GLN A 9 -15.68 -12.97 -3.29
N LEU A 10 -16.27 -12.02 -4.01
CA LEU A 10 -15.56 -10.90 -4.63
C LEU A 10 -15.74 -9.63 -3.77
N GLY A 11 -14.62 -9.03 -3.37
CA GLY A 11 -14.56 -7.74 -2.72
C GLY A 11 -13.86 -6.71 -3.61
N LEU A 12 -14.42 -5.51 -3.71
CA LEU A 12 -13.79 -4.35 -4.33
C LEU A 12 -13.72 -3.24 -3.29
N GLY A 13 -12.60 -2.52 -3.22
CA GLY A 13 -12.37 -1.49 -2.23
C GLY A 13 -11.62 -0.30 -2.80
N MET A 14 -11.97 0.89 -2.30
CA MET A 14 -11.22 2.12 -2.53
C MET A 14 -10.98 2.80 -1.18
N ASN A 15 -9.78 3.34 -0.99
CA ASN A 15 -9.43 4.11 0.18
C ASN A 15 -8.59 5.32 -0.23
N ILE A 16 -8.97 6.50 0.28
CA ILE A 16 -8.11 7.68 0.27
C ILE A 16 -7.74 7.96 1.72
N SER A 17 -6.44 7.94 2.02
CA SER A 17 -5.92 8.14 3.38
C SER A 17 -4.99 9.35 3.45
N ASN A 18 -4.76 9.83 4.68
CA ASN A 18 -3.90 10.98 4.98
C ASN A 18 -4.33 12.26 4.24
N ILE A 19 -5.63 12.55 4.23
CA ILE A 19 -6.15 13.86 3.82
C ILE A 19 -6.06 14.81 5.01
N GLY A 20 -5.35 15.92 4.85
CA GLY A 20 -5.09 16.85 5.95
C GLY A 20 -4.36 18.11 5.51
N SER A 21 -4.08 18.99 6.48
CA SER A 21 -3.27 20.18 6.26
C SER A 21 -1.80 19.83 6.07
N LYS A 22 -1.07 20.73 5.42
CA LYS A 22 0.39 20.65 5.25
C LYS A 22 1.10 20.80 6.60
N ILE A 23 2.30 20.24 6.71
CA ILE A 23 3.13 20.28 7.93
C ILE A 23 4.32 21.21 7.68
N THR A 24 4.55 22.16 8.58
CA THR A 24 5.77 22.98 8.58
C THR A 24 6.79 22.34 9.52
N PHE A 25 7.98 22.07 9.01
CA PHE A 25 9.11 21.64 9.83
C PHE A 25 9.87 22.87 10.33
N GLY A 26 10.31 22.86 11.59
CA GLY A 26 11.04 23.99 12.17
C GLY A 26 12.28 24.33 11.34
N GLY A 27 12.38 25.57 10.88
CA GLY A 27 13.50 26.06 10.05
C GLY A 27 13.13 26.52 8.64
N SER A 28 11.88 26.32 8.19
CA SER A 28 11.36 26.87 6.93
C SER A 28 10.01 27.56 7.13
N ASP A 29 9.76 28.63 6.38
CA ASP A 29 8.43 29.28 6.32
C ASP A 29 7.43 28.49 5.46
N ASN A 30 7.92 27.52 4.69
CA ASN A 30 7.13 26.70 3.78
C ASN A 30 6.57 25.44 4.47
N SER A 31 5.34 25.06 4.08
CA SER A 31 4.67 23.84 4.56
C SER A 31 4.69 22.73 3.50
N GLU A 32 4.96 21.50 3.94
CA GLU A 32 5.08 20.31 3.10
C GLU A 32 3.80 19.48 3.08
N PHE A 33 3.54 18.80 1.96
CA PHE A 33 2.40 17.89 1.83
C PHE A 33 2.61 16.64 2.69
N ILE A 34 1.54 16.22 3.37
CA ILE A 34 1.49 14.87 3.95
C ILE A 34 1.27 13.84 2.84
N PRO A 35 1.74 12.59 3.01
CA PRO A 35 1.62 11.56 1.98
C PRO A 35 0.17 11.10 1.87
N THR A 36 -0.66 11.87 1.16
CA THR A 36 -2.01 11.48 0.77
C THR A 36 -1.92 10.33 -0.22
N ASN A 37 -2.73 9.29 -0.01
CA ASN A 37 -2.58 8.04 -0.72
C ASN A 37 -3.94 7.51 -1.17
N LEU A 38 -4.05 7.18 -2.46
CA LEU A 38 -5.20 6.50 -3.05
C LEU A 38 -4.86 5.03 -3.26
N ARG A 39 -5.63 4.15 -2.64
CA ARG A 39 -5.57 2.71 -2.83
C ARG A 39 -6.86 2.20 -3.46
N LEU A 40 -6.71 1.39 -4.50
CA LEU A 40 -7.77 0.63 -5.14
C LEU A 40 -7.41 -0.85 -5.07
N GLY A 41 -8.32 -1.68 -4.57
CA GLY A 41 -8.06 -3.09 -4.33
C GLY A 41 -9.21 -3.98 -4.75
N ALA A 42 -8.88 -5.19 -5.16
CA ALA A 42 -9.82 -6.26 -5.42
C ALA A 42 -9.34 -7.55 -4.76
N TYR A 43 -10.27 -8.30 -4.19
CA TYR A 43 -10.01 -9.59 -3.54
C TYR A 43 -11.04 -10.61 -3.97
N LEU A 44 -10.59 -11.81 -4.31
CA LEU A 44 -11.43 -12.94 -4.69
C LEU A 44 -11.09 -14.13 -3.79
N LYS A 45 -12.05 -14.60 -2.99
CA LYS A 45 -11.94 -15.85 -2.23
C LYS A 45 -12.74 -16.95 -2.92
N TYR A 46 -12.05 -18.03 -3.25
CA TYR A 46 -12.60 -19.25 -3.81
C TYR A 46 -12.54 -20.37 -2.75
N PRO A 47 -13.68 -20.78 -2.16
CA PRO A 47 -13.70 -21.95 -1.30
C PRO A 47 -13.54 -23.22 -2.15
N LEU A 48 -12.50 -24.01 -1.92
CA LEU A 48 -12.27 -25.28 -2.61
C LEU A 48 -13.15 -26.39 -1.99
N ASP A 49 -13.30 -26.39 -0.67
CA ASP A 49 -14.17 -27.28 0.10
C ASP A 49 -14.52 -26.63 1.46
N GLU A 50 -15.13 -27.39 2.37
CA GLU A 50 -15.55 -26.90 3.71
C GLU A 50 -14.38 -26.42 4.58
N TYR A 51 -13.14 -26.83 4.28
CA TYR A 51 -11.95 -26.52 5.06
C TYR A 51 -10.93 -25.69 4.26
N ASN A 52 -10.86 -25.86 2.94
CA ASN A 52 -9.82 -25.27 2.10
C ASN A 52 -10.36 -24.08 1.31
N ALA A 53 -9.65 -22.96 1.35
CA ALA A 53 -9.94 -21.80 0.51
C ALA A 53 -8.66 -21.20 -0.08
N ILE A 54 -8.77 -20.68 -1.30
CA ILE A 54 -7.73 -19.88 -1.94
C ILE A 54 -8.26 -18.46 -2.16
N GLY A 55 -7.50 -17.46 -1.76
CA GLY A 55 -7.75 -16.05 -1.99
C GLY A 55 -6.73 -15.46 -2.95
N PHE A 56 -7.16 -14.56 -3.82
CA PHE A 56 -6.30 -13.73 -4.65
C PHE A 56 -6.59 -12.26 -4.40
N ALA A 57 -5.54 -11.46 -4.22
CA ALA A 57 -5.63 -10.02 -4.00
C ALA A 57 -4.84 -9.30 -5.07
N VAL A 58 -5.38 -8.19 -5.57
CA VAL A 58 -4.66 -7.23 -6.40
C VAL A 58 -4.94 -5.82 -5.87
N ASP A 59 -3.88 -5.04 -5.70
CA ASP A 59 -3.96 -3.67 -5.22
C ASP A 59 -3.16 -2.74 -6.13
N ALA A 60 -3.70 -1.57 -6.39
CA ALA A 60 -3.03 -0.44 -7.02
C ALA A 60 -3.03 0.74 -6.04
N ASN A 61 -1.89 1.41 -5.93
CA ASN A 61 -1.65 2.43 -4.94
C ASN A 61 -0.92 3.63 -5.57
N LYS A 62 -1.48 4.83 -5.47
CA LYS A 62 -0.89 6.07 -5.99
C LYS A 62 -0.79 7.10 -4.87
N LEU A 63 0.36 7.77 -4.79
CA LEU A 63 0.52 8.96 -3.96
C LEU A 63 -0.17 10.14 -4.64
N LEU A 64 -1.05 10.80 -3.90
CA LEU A 64 -1.79 11.98 -4.34
C LEU A 64 -1.10 13.26 -3.90
N VAL A 65 0.23 13.28 -4.06
CA VAL A 65 1.09 14.40 -3.68
C VAL A 65 1.65 15.01 -4.96
N PRO A 66 1.62 16.34 -5.11
CA PRO A 66 2.17 16.98 -6.30
C PRO A 66 3.64 16.65 -6.53
N THR A 67 4.02 16.49 -7.80
CA THR A 67 5.43 16.31 -8.18
C THR A 67 6.21 17.60 -7.89
N TYR A 68 7.33 17.48 -7.18
CA TYR A 68 8.20 18.62 -6.94
C TYR A 68 8.77 19.14 -8.28
N PRO A 69 8.60 20.44 -8.62
CA PRO A 69 9.07 20.98 -9.89
C PRO A 69 10.58 20.82 -10.02
N LYS A 70 11.06 20.42 -11.21
CA LYS A 70 12.49 20.45 -11.54
C LYS A 70 12.84 21.77 -12.23
N GLN A 71 14.09 22.19 -12.12
CA GLN A 71 14.56 23.39 -12.83
C GLN A 71 14.68 23.07 -14.32
N ASP A 72 14.12 23.94 -15.17
CA ASP A 72 14.18 23.73 -16.61
C ASP A 72 15.53 24.15 -17.20
N GLU A 73 15.88 23.58 -18.35
CA GLU A 73 17.09 23.97 -19.08
C GLU A 73 16.98 25.44 -19.54
N GLY A 74 17.86 26.30 -19.01
CA GLY A 74 17.90 27.72 -19.32
C GLY A 74 17.14 28.62 -18.34
N GLU A 75 16.47 28.05 -17.33
CA GLU A 75 15.79 28.81 -16.27
C GLU A 75 16.78 29.33 -15.23
N THR A 76 16.66 30.61 -14.87
CA THR A 76 17.49 31.16 -13.79
C THR A 76 17.08 30.58 -12.43
N THR A 77 18.00 30.52 -11.48
CA THR A 77 17.70 30.02 -10.13
C THR A 77 16.57 30.83 -9.47
N GLU A 78 16.45 32.12 -9.76
CA GLU A 78 15.40 32.99 -9.21
C GLU A 78 14.02 32.65 -9.79
N GLU A 79 13.92 32.45 -11.10
CA GLU A 79 12.68 32.02 -11.77
C GLU A 79 12.23 30.64 -11.27
N TYR A 80 13.17 29.71 -11.11
CA TYR A 80 12.89 28.39 -10.57
C TYR A 80 12.32 28.44 -9.14
N GLN A 81 12.92 29.24 -8.25
CA GLN A 81 12.45 29.37 -6.87
C GLN A 81 11.06 30.02 -6.80
N GLN A 82 10.79 31.03 -7.63
CA GLN A 82 9.46 31.65 -7.72
C GLN A 82 8.41 30.64 -8.22
N ARG A 83 8.77 29.81 -9.21
CA ARG A 83 7.88 28.77 -9.72
C ARG A 83 7.61 27.69 -8.69
N VAL A 84 8.63 27.20 -7.98
CA VAL A 84 8.46 26.23 -6.90
C VAL A 84 7.55 26.79 -5.81
N GLN A 85 7.73 28.05 -5.41
CA GLN A 85 6.85 28.69 -4.43
C GLN A 85 5.39 28.68 -4.90
N LYS A 86 5.14 29.19 -6.11
CA LYS A 86 3.78 29.32 -6.65
C LYS A 86 3.11 27.98 -6.95
N ASP A 87 3.84 27.07 -7.58
CA ASP A 87 3.29 25.83 -8.13
C ASP A 87 3.35 24.65 -7.16
N TYR A 88 4.11 24.73 -6.08
CA TYR A 88 4.20 23.68 -5.07
C TYR A 88 3.82 24.19 -3.67
N TYR A 89 4.48 25.22 -3.14
CA TYR A 89 4.28 25.66 -1.76
C TYR A 89 3.01 26.48 -1.51
N ASP A 90 2.52 27.24 -2.49
CA ASP A 90 1.29 28.04 -2.35
C ASP A 90 0.03 27.22 -2.67
N VAL A 91 0.20 26.01 -3.22
CA VAL A 91 -0.91 25.11 -3.54
C VAL A 91 -1.49 24.51 -2.25
N SER A 92 -2.81 24.54 -2.12
CA SER A 92 -3.52 23.94 -0.98
C SER A 92 -3.42 22.41 -0.99
N SER A 93 -3.55 21.76 0.16
CA SER A 93 -3.46 20.29 0.25
C SER A 93 -4.50 19.58 -0.62
N ILE A 94 -5.74 20.09 -0.67
CA ILE A 94 -6.81 19.53 -1.50
C ILE A 94 -6.54 19.79 -2.99
N ALA A 95 -6.09 21.00 -3.37
CA ALA A 95 -5.73 21.27 -4.76
C ALA A 95 -4.54 20.41 -5.21
N GLY A 96 -3.59 20.13 -4.32
CA GLY A 96 -2.47 19.25 -4.57
C GLY A 96 -2.90 17.83 -4.92
N ILE A 97 -3.94 17.30 -4.26
CA ILE A 97 -4.51 15.99 -4.58
C ILE A 97 -4.98 15.93 -6.04
N PHE A 98 -5.77 16.91 -6.48
CA PHE A 98 -6.26 16.92 -7.87
C PHE A 98 -5.14 17.20 -8.89
N LYS A 99 -4.16 18.02 -8.51
CA LYS A 99 -2.99 18.35 -9.35
C LYS A 99 -2.10 17.12 -9.59
N SER A 100 -1.94 16.25 -8.60
CA SER A 100 -1.09 15.03 -8.66
C SER A 100 -1.48 13.99 -9.73
N PHE A 101 -2.60 14.18 -10.42
CA PHE A 101 -3.02 13.31 -11.52
C PHE A 101 -2.51 13.77 -12.90
N SER A 102 -2.01 15.00 -13.00
CA SER A 102 -1.61 15.60 -14.28
C SER A 102 -0.34 16.45 -14.20
N ASP A 103 0.47 16.29 -13.16
CA ASP A 103 1.63 17.14 -12.92
C ASP A 103 2.97 16.47 -13.22
N ALA A 104 2.98 15.18 -13.55
CA ALA A 104 4.21 14.50 -13.92
C ALA A 104 4.84 15.13 -15.19
N PRO A 105 6.10 15.58 -15.14
CA PRO A 105 6.79 16.21 -16.28
C PRO A 105 6.87 15.33 -17.53
N GLY A 106 6.93 14.01 -17.36
CA GLY A 106 6.91 12.99 -18.42
C GLY A 106 5.50 12.58 -18.89
N GLY A 107 4.46 13.29 -18.44
CA GLY A 107 3.06 13.06 -18.80
C GLY A 107 2.49 11.73 -18.31
N PHE A 108 1.47 11.22 -18.99
CA PHE A 108 0.73 10.01 -18.58
C PHE A 108 1.61 8.76 -18.39
N LYS A 109 2.72 8.65 -19.13
CA LYS A 109 3.67 7.55 -18.98
C LYS A 109 4.40 7.59 -17.62
N GLU A 110 4.73 8.78 -17.13
CA GLU A 110 5.33 8.95 -15.81
C GLU A 110 4.28 8.80 -14.71
N GLU A 111 3.06 9.33 -14.90
CA GLU A 111 1.94 9.13 -13.97
C GLU A 111 1.64 7.64 -13.72
N LEU A 112 1.67 6.81 -14.77
CA LEU A 112 1.50 5.36 -14.63
C LEU A 112 2.66 4.69 -13.87
N GLN A 113 3.86 5.27 -13.90
CA GLN A 113 5.01 4.76 -13.15
C GLN A 113 4.92 5.08 -11.65
N GLU A 114 4.12 6.07 -11.27
CA GLU A 114 3.87 6.38 -9.86
C GLU A 114 2.89 5.41 -9.19
N ILE A 115 2.15 4.65 -10.01
CA ILE A 115 1.24 3.63 -9.51
C ILE A 115 2.08 2.43 -9.07
N GLN A 116 2.08 2.20 -7.76
CA GLN A 116 2.56 0.99 -7.15
C GLN A 116 1.48 -0.08 -7.29
N TRP A 117 1.87 -1.31 -7.59
CA TRP A 117 0.93 -2.42 -7.65
C TRP A 117 1.41 -3.59 -6.80
N SER A 118 0.46 -4.29 -6.22
CA SER A 118 0.71 -5.47 -5.39
C SER A 118 -0.22 -6.58 -5.83
N VAL A 119 0.29 -7.80 -5.82
CA VAL A 119 -0.49 -9.01 -6.02
C VAL A 119 -0.22 -9.97 -4.89
N GLY A 120 -1.24 -10.67 -4.43
CA GLY A 120 -1.17 -11.58 -3.30
C GLY A 120 -2.02 -12.81 -3.53
N ALA A 121 -1.59 -13.92 -2.93
CA ALA A 121 -2.36 -15.13 -2.81
C ALA A 121 -2.36 -15.58 -1.35
N GLU A 122 -3.51 -16.07 -0.92
CA GLU A 122 -3.73 -16.65 0.40
C GLU A 122 -4.28 -18.06 0.23
N TYR A 123 -3.79 -19.00 1.01
CA TYR A 123 -4.39 -20.31 1.15
C TYR A 123 -4.73 -20.53 2.62
N THR A 124 -5.98 -20.86 2.90
CA THR A 124 -6.49 -21.04 4.26
C THR A 124 -6.99 -22.47 4.44
N TYR A 125 -6.60 -23.09 5.56
CA TYR A 125 -7.06 -24.40 5.99
C TYR A 125 -7.82 -24.30 7.32
N ASN A 126 -9.09 -24.74 7.28
CA ASN A 126 -10.08 -24.76 8.35
C ASN A 126 -10.20 -23.42 9.09
N ASP A 127 -10.04 -22.30 8.38
CA ASP A 127 -9.98 -20.93 8.93
C ASP A 127 -9.01 -20.73 10.12
N ARG A 128 -8.05 -21.64 10.29
CA ARG A 128 -7.10 -21.69 11.42
C ARG A 128 -5.67 -21.53 10.95
N PHE A 129 -5.31 -22.17 9.85
CA PHE A 129 -3.97 -22.05 9.26
C PHE A 129 -4.07 -21.25 7.98
N SER A 130 -3.15 -20.32 7.77
CA SER A 130 -3.09 -19.53 6.55
C SER A 130 -1.66 -19.47 6.05
N LEU A 131 -1.49 -19.66 4.75
CA LEU A 131 -0.23 -19.43 4.04
C LEU A 131 -0.46 -18.28 3.07
N ARG A 132 0.46 -17.32 3.07
CA ARG A 132 0.35 -16.09 2.26
C ARG A 132 1.62 -15.90 1.46
N ALA A 133 1.44 -15.52 0.22
CA ALA A 133 2.53 -15.07 -0.63
C ALA A 133 2.11 -13.81 -1.36
N GLY A 134 3.06 -12.92 -1.62
CA GLY A 134 2.78 -11.69 -2.32
C GLY A 134 3.99 -11.15 -3.06
N TYR A 135 3.70 -10.27 -4.01
CA TYR A 135 4.70 -9.50 -4.74
C TYR A 135 4.27 -8.04 -4.78
N HIS A 136 5.19 -7.16 -4.44
CA HIS A 136 5.02 -5.72 -4.52
C HIS A 136 5.95 -5.17 -5.58
N HIS A 137 5.43 -4.26 -6.40
CA HIS A 137 6.17 -3.57 -7.43
C HIS A 137 5.97 -2.06 -7.35
N GLU A 138 7.08 -1.35 -7.40
CA GLU A 138 7.16 0.09 -7.59
C GLU A 138 8.14 0.38 -8.72
N SER A 139 7.84 1.40 -9.52
CA SER A 139 8.71 1.79 -10.63
C SER A 139 10.10 2.19 -10.16
N GLU A 140 11.09 1.90 -10.99
CA GLU A 140 12.50 2.20 -10.74
C GLU A 140 12.75 3.71 -10.59
N ASN A 141 11.97 4.52 -11.32
CA ASN A 141 12.09 5.98 -11.34
C ASN A 141 11.43 6.68 -10.13
N LYS A 142 10.64 5.96 -9.33
CA LYS A 142 9.83 6.54 -8.23
C LYS A 142 10.17 6.01 -6.84
N GLY A 143 10.90 4.90 -6.74
CA GLY A 143 11.39 4.37 -5.46
C GLY A 143 12.03 2.97 -5.55
N ASN A 144 11.75 2.23 -6.63
CA ASN A 144 12.33 0.92 -6.91
C ASN A 144 12.13 -0.14 -5.80
N ARG A 145 11.05 -0.03 -5.02
CA ARG A 145 10.72 -1.03 -4.00
C ARG A 145 10.01 -2.23 -4.62
N LYS A 146 10.81 -3.23 -4.97
CA LYS A 146 10.37 -4.53 -5.49
C LYS A 146 10.73 -5.63 -4.51
N TYR A 147 9.73 -6.37 -4.03
CA TYR A 147 9.95 -7.43 -3.07
C TYR A 147 8.86 -8.50 -3.12
N PHE A 148 9.24 -9.72 -2.78
CA PHE A 148 8.34 -10.82 -2.50
C PHE A 148 8.11 -10.91 -1.00
N THR A 149 6.92 -11.34 -0.62
CA THR A 149 6.58 -11.64 0.76
C THR A 149 6.07 -13.06 0.85
N VAL A 150 6.45 -13.75 1.92
CA VAL A 150 5.87 -15.04 2.31
C VAL A 150 5.49 -14.98 3.76
N GLY A 151 4.40 -15.62 4.15
CA GLY A 151 3.94 -15.60 5.53
C GLY A 151 3.08 -16.80 5.87
N ALA A 152 3.02 -17.09 7.16
CA ALA A 152 2.17 -18.09 7.74
C ALA A 152 1.42 -17.49 8.92
N GLY A 153 0.15 -17.83 9.04
CA GLY A 153 -0.73 -17.43 10.12
C GLY A 153 -1.32 -18.65 10.80
N PHE A 154 -1.47 -18.58 12.11
CA PHE A 154 -2.16 -19.57 12.91
C PHE A 154 -3.14 -18.89 13.86
N LYS A 155 -4.40 -19.31 13.82
CA LYS A 155 -5.51 -18.76 14.60
C LYS A 155 -6.06 -19.83 15.54
N MET A 156 -6.15 -19.47 16.81
CA MET A 156 -6.85 -20.19 17.88
C MET A 156 -7.99 -19.33 18.43
N SER A 157 -8.83 -19.90 19.30
CA SER A 157 -10.01 -19.20 19.84
C SER A 157 -9.71 -17.92 20.64
N ALA A 158 -8.50 -17.78 21.18
CA ALA A 158 -8.14 -16.64 22.05
C ALA A 158 -6.94 -15.82 21.54
N PHE A 159 -6.21 -16.32 20.55
CA PHE A 159 -5.09 -15.60 19.97
C PHE A 159 -4.84 -16.01 18.51
N GLN A 160 -4.24 -15.11 17.75
CA GLN A 160 -3.77 -15.34 16.39
C GLN A 160 -2.31 -14.89 16.29
N LEU A 161 -1.47 -15.74 15.72
CA LEU A 161 -0.06 -15.49 15.48
C LEU A 161 0.21 -15.47 13.98
N ASP A 162 0.83 -14.39 13.49
CA ASP A 162 1.25 -14.26 12.11
C ASP A 162 2.75 -14.00 12.05
N ALA A 163 3.43 -14.73 11.17
CA ALA A 163 4.83 -14.53 10.84
C ALA A 163 4.98 -14.26 9.35
N GLY A 164 5.75 -13.24 8.98
CA GLY A 164 5.98 -12.86 7.59
C GLY A 164 7.45 -12.55 7.33
N TYR A 165 7.95 -12.95 6.17
CA TYR A 165 9.30 -12.72 5.71
C TYR A 165 9.27 -11.95 4.38
N VAL A 166 10.11 -10.92 4.29
CA VAL A 166 10.23 -10.07 3.11
C VAL A 166 11.54 -10.37 2.40
N ILE A 167 11.46 -10.71 1.12
CA ILE A 167 12.58 -11.02 0.24
C ILE A 167 12.66 -9.89 -0.79
N ALA A 168 13.60 -8.97 -0.64
CA ALA A 168 13.74 -7.90 -1.61
C ALA A 168 14.45 -8.38 -2.88
N THR A 169 13.96 -7.96 -4.05
CA THR A 169 14.63 -8.24 -5.33
C THR A 169 15.61 -7.11 -5.70
N ALA A 170 15.45 -5.92 -5.11
CA ALA A 170 16.32 -4.77 -5.33
C ALA A 170 17.39 -4.65 -4.22
N LYS A 171 18.65 -4.43 -4.62
CA LYS A 171 19.87 -4.43 -3.77
C LYS A 171 19.90 -3.37 -2.64
N SER A 172 18.98 -2.41 -2.61
CA SER A 172 18.99 -1.30 -1.64
C SER A 172 17.71 -1.20 -0.79
N ASN A 173 16.91 -2.26 -0.70
CA ASN A 173 15.68 -2.21 0.09
C ASN A 173 15.98 -2.48 1.59
N PRO A 174 15.71 -1.53 2.51
CA PRO A 174 15.97 -1.69 3.95
C PRO A 174 15.08 -2.77 4.61
N LEU A 175 14.07 -3.27 3.90
CA LEU A 175 13.21 -4.36 4.36
C LEU A 175 13.71 -5.74 3.95
N ASP A 176 14.88 -5.83 3.31
CA ASP A 176 15.43 -7.12 2.93
C ASP A 176 15.72 -7.97 4.18
N GLN A 177 15.44 -9.26 4.07
CA GLN A 177 15.63 -10.25 5.13
C GLN A 177 14.94 -9.92 6.46
N THR A 178 13.88 -9.12 6.43
CA THR A 178 13.16 -8.74 7.64
C THR A 178 12.08 -9.77 7.98
N LEU A 179 12.13 -10.27 9.22
CA LEU A 179 11.10 -11.14 9.80
C LEU A 179 10.14 -10.30 10.65
N ARG A 180 8.85 -10.39 10.36
CA ARG A 180 7.78 -9.67 11.05
C ARG A 180 6.93 -10.67 11.81
N PHE A 181 6.71 -10.40 13.09
CA PHE A 181 5.83 -11.19 13.94
C PHE A 181 4.70 -10.31 14.45
N SER A 182 3.48 -10.83 14.39
CA SER A 182 2.30 -10.20 14.97
C SER A 182 1.55 -11.21 15.84
N LEU A 183 1.08 -10.73 16.99
CA LEU A 183 0.28 -11.51 17.93
C LEU A 183 -0.97 -10.69 18.27
N THR A 184 -2.13 -11.25 17.94
CA THR A 184 -3.44 -10.65 18.19
C THR A 184 -4.15 -11.46 19.26
N PHE A 185 -4.83 -10.79 20.20
CA PHE A 185 -5.63 -11.43 21.24
C PHE A 185 -7.10 -11.10 21.07
N ASP A 186 -7.95 -12.11 21.20
CA ASP A 186 -9.39 -11.94 21.28
C ASP A 186 -9.80 -11.86 22.76
N MET A 187 -10.20 -10.68 23.21
CA MET A 187 -10.52 -10.45 24.62
C MET A 187 -11.79 -11.19 25.07
N ASP A 188 -12.72 -11.50 24.17
CA ASP A 188 -13.91 -12.26 24.54
C ASP A 188 -13.58 -13.75 24.64
N GLY A 189 -12.74 -14.27 23.74
CA GLY A 189 -12.15 -15.60 23.87
C GLY A 189 -11.29 -15.77 25.14
N LEU A 190 -10.59 -14.72 25.57
CA LEU A 190 -9.82 -14.72 26.82
C LEU A 190 -10.72 -14.74 28.06
N LYS A 191 -11.81 -13.97 28.08
CA LYS A 191 -12.75 -13.97 29.22
C LYS A 191 -13.33 -15.37 29.49
N ASP A 192 -13.62 -16.14 28.43
CA ASP A 192 -14.13 -17.51 28.57
C ASP A 192 -13.07 -18.50 29.07
N LEU A 193 -11.79 -18.24 28.80
CA LEU A 193 -10.67 -19.02 29.38
C LEU A 193 -10.44 -18.70 30.85
N PHE A 194 -10.61 -17.44 31.27
CA PHE A 194 -10.41 -16.99 32.66
C PHE A 194 -11.65 -17.15 33.57
N LYS A 195 -12.82 -17.46 33.01
CA LYS A 195 -14.04 -17.77 33.78
C LYS A 195 -14.16 -19.23 34.22
N LYS A 196 -13.06 -20.00 34.15
CA LYS A 196 -12.97 -21.35 34.72
C LYS A 196 -12.28 -21.33 36.09
#